data_AF-A0A1H5CQI7-F1
#
_entry.id   AF-A0A1H5CQI7-F1
#
_cell.length_a   1.000
_cell.length_b   1.000
_cell.length_c   1.000
_cell.angle_alpha   90.00
_cell.angle_beta   90.00
_cell.angle_gamma   90.00
#
_symmetry.space_group_name_H-M   'P 1'
#
loop_
_entity.id
_entity.type
_entity.pdbx_description
1 polymer ?
#
loop_
_entity_poly.entity_id
_entity_poly.type
_entity_poly.pdbx_seq_one_letter_code
_entity_poly.pdbx_strand_id
1 'polypeptide(L)'
;MRRILVALMGCALLALSFLTTGSAQATANAGPSASQLLAKTQSCQQISNGRYSFDEGGAATVPVCQGNGAVFFTADMDIDCDGVRTTQCNENTDCCFYPDTAFHTSTDQPLNAAQLPYVVLPQPTSTWDYRNYGIDGGSVVAVIYNNQVTYAVVGDTGPTSIIGEASYATAVSLGINPDPKNGGTEGPVTYIVFPNTRVNPIEHHANAVSLGEQVATQFAGGTTTPPTQGTGQITGIGGKCVDIAGANNANGTAVQLYDCNGTNAQQWTVGSDGSLQALGKCLDVTSAGTANGTQIQLWDCNGSNAQKWTANAAKNLVNTGSGKCLDATGNSSANGTRLQIWTCGSGTNQKWTLP
;
A
#
# COMPACT_ATOMS: atom_id res chain seq x y z
N MET A 1 -12.36 65.97 -62.65
CA MET A 1 -13.58 65.78 -61.85
C MET A 1 -13.51 64.41 -61.16
N ARG A 2 -14.01 64.33 -59.93
CA ARG A 2 -13.62 63.42 -58.83
C ARG A 2 -13.45 61.93 -59.18
N ARG A 3 -12.31 61.38 -58.74
CA ARG A 3 -12.03 59.95 -58.52
C ARG A 3 -12.79 59.48 -57.27
N ILE A 4 -13.54 58.38 -57.38
CA ILE A 4 -13.95 57.56 -56.24
C ILE A 4 -13.69 56.10 -56.66
N LEU A 5 -12.58 55.54 -56.17
CA LEU A 5 -12.33 54.11 -56.12
C LEU A 5 -13.11 53.57 -54.91
N VAL A 6 -14.03 52.63 -55.14
CA VAL A 6 -14.62 51.81 -54.07
C VAL A 6 -13.73 50.57 -53.92
N ALA A 7 -13.01 50.49 -52.80
CA ALA A 7 -12.21 49.33 -52.43
C ALA A 7 -13.11 48.22 -51.87
N LEU A 8 -12.92 47.00 -52.37
CA LEU A 8 -13.49 45.77 -51.82
C LEU A 8 -13.00 45.54 -50.39
N MET A 9 -13.91 45.12 -49.51
CA MET A 9 -13.55 44.48 -48.25
C MET A 9 -14.43 43.25 -48.06
N GLY A 10 -13.99 42.15 -48.68
CA GLY A 10 -14.55 40.81 -48.46
C GLY A 10 -14.18 40.36 -47.05
N CYS A 11 -15.20 40.19 -46.20
CA CYS A 11 -15.06 39.71 -44.84
C CYS A 11 -14.84 38.18 -44.88
N ALA A 12 -13.58 37.75 -44.89
CA ALA A 12 -13.24 36.35 -44.69
C ALA A 12 -13.33 36.04 -43.18
N LEU A 13 -14.39 35.32 -42.77
CA LEU A 13 -14.45 34.72 -41.44
C LEU A 13 -13.34 33.66 -41.33
N LEU A 14 -12.25 33.97 -40.64
CA LEU A 14 -11.36 32.95 -40.10
C LEU A 14 -12.07 32.28 -38.92
N ALA A 15 -12.58 31.08 -39.13
CA ALA A 15 -12.90 30.17 -38.04
C ALA A 15 -11.57 29.74 -37.41
N LEU A 16 -11.21 30.31 -36.26
CA LEU A 16 -10.18 29.74 -35.39
C LEU A 16 -10.73 28.44 -34.80
N SER A 17 -10.41 27.33 -35.46
CA SER A 17 -10.52 26.00 -34.87
C SER A 17 -9.50 25.89 -33.74
N PHE A 18 -9.96 26.11 -32.51
CA PHE A 18 -9.22 25.72 -31.32
C PHE A 18 -9.09 24.20 -31.33
N LEU A 19 -7.91 23.72 -31.75
CA LEU A 19 -7.46 22.37 -31.44
C LEU A 19 -7.27 22.32 -29.93
N THR A 20 -8.31 21.90 -29.20
CA THR A 20 -8.16 21.45 -27.83
C THR A 20 -7.35 20.16 -27.91
N THR A 21 -6.04 20.28 -27.71
CA THR A 21 -5.23 19.13 -27.33
C THR A 21 -5.71 18.73 -25.94
N GLY A 22 -6.76 17.93 -25.89
CA GLY A 22 -7.11 17.14 -24.73
C GLY A 22 -5.93 16.21 -24.48
N SER A 23 -4.97 16.67 -23.69
CA SER A 23 -4.07 15.78 -22.98
C SER A 23 -4.98 14.88 -22.16
N ALA A 24 -5.15 13.64 -22.63
CA ALA A 24 -5.66 12.56 -21.81
C ALA A 24 -4.78 12.55 -20.55
N GLN A 25 -5.36 13.08 -19.49
CA GLN A 25 -4.74 13.18 -18.18
C GLN A 25 -4.60 11.73 -17.72
N ALA A 26 -3.38 11.18 -17.86
CA ALA A 26 -3.05 9.87 -17.35
C ALA A 26 -3.47 9.86 -15.88
N THR A 27 -4.44 9.01 -15.57
CA THR A 27 -4.93 8.76 -14.22
C THR A 27 -3.73 8.49 -13.32
N ALA A 28 -3.66 9.19 -12.18
CA ALA A 28 -2.66 8.97 -11.16
C ALA A 28 -2.48 7.46 -10.92
N ASN A 29 -1.27 6.95 -11.11
CA ASN A 29 -1.02 5.51 -11.15
C ASN A 29 -1.40 4.85 -9.82
N ALA A 30 -2.46 4.05 -9.85
CA ALA A 30 -2.70 2.94 -8.93
C ALA A 30 -1.49 1.99 -8.92
N GLY A 31 -1.39 1.09 -7.94
CA GLY A 31 -0.42 -0.02 -7.98
C GLY A 31 -0.38 -0.78 -9.32
N PRO A 32 0.56 -1.73 -9.50
CA PRO A 32 0.73 -2.43 -10.77
C PRO A 32 -0.58 -3.05 -11.25
N SER A 33 -0.78 -3.05 -12.57
CA SER A 33 -1.97 -3.65 -13.16
C SER A 33 -2.03 -5.15 -12.86
N ALA A 34 -3.23 -5.72 -12.90
CA ALA A 34 -3.44 -7.16 -12.84
C ALA A 34 -2.53 -7.91 -13.83
N SER A 35 -2.41 -7.42 -15.07
CA SER A 35 -1.53 -8.02 -16.09
C SER A 35 -0.05 -7.99 -15.71
N GLN A 36 0.44 -6.93 -15.07
CA GLN A 36 1.83 -6.84 -14.60
C GLN A 36 2.13 -7.86 -13.50
N LEU A 37 1.17 -8.07 -12.58
CA LEU A 37 1.28 -9.06 -11.52
C LEU A 37 1.16 -10.49 -12.05
N LEU A 38 0.17 -10.77 -12.90
CA LEU A 38 -0.05 -12.08 -13.50
C LEU A 38 1.13 -12.52 -14.39
N ALA A 39 1.83 -11.58 -15.04
CA ALA A 39 3.04 -11.91 -15.79
C ALA A 39 4.14 -12.53 -14.90
N LYS A 40 4.15 -12.22 -13.60
CA LYS A 40 5.14 -12.73 -12.64
C LYS A 40 4.73 -14.04 -11.96
N THR A 41 3.48 -14.48 -12.15
CA THR A 41 2.96 -15.74 -11.61
C THR A 41 2.93 -16.87 -12.64
N GLN A 42 3.43 -16.64 -13.87
CA GLN A 42 3.39 -17.64 -14.95
C GLN A 42 4.26 -18.89 -14.70
N SER A 43 5.30 -18.78 -13.85
CA SER A 43 6.22 -19.88 -13.54
C SER A 43 6.01 -20.36 -12.10
N CYS A 44 5.56 -21.59 -11.92
CA CYS A 44 5.34 -22.17 -10.60
C CYS A 44 6.53 -23.02 -10.15
N GLN A 45 7.30 -22.52 -9.17
CA GLN A 45 8.09 -23.41 -8.32
C GLN A 45 7.19 -23.87 -7.17
N GLN A 46 6.62 -25.07 -7.30
CA GLN A 46 5.75 -25.60 -6.25
C GLN A 46 6.52 -25.76 -4.94
N ILE A 47 5.98 -25.19 -3.85
CA ILE A 47 6.53 -25.27 -2.49
C ILE A 47 5.66 -26.07 -1.53
N SER A 48 4.44 -26.40 -1.93
CA SER A 48 3.57 -27.34 -1.23
C SER A 48 3.96 -28.79 -1.54
N ASN A 49 3.90 -29.68 -0.55
CA ASN A 49 4.14 -31.13 -0.67
C ASN A 49 2.93 -31.90 -1.23
N GLY A 50 1.95 -31.19 -1.78
CA GLY A 50 0.70 -31.71 -2.30
C GLY A 50 -0.05 -30.61 -3.04
N ARG A 51 -1.33 -30.83 -3.30
CA ARG A 51 -2.22 -29.84 -3.92
C ARG A 51 -3.48 -29.68 -3.07
N TYR A 52 -4.17 -28.58 -3.27
CA TYR A 52 -5.44 -28.26 -2.65
C TYR A 52 -6.58 -28.40 -3.65
N SER A 53 -7.77 -28.67 -3.14
CA SER A 53 -9.01 -28.62 -3.91
C SER A 53 -9.60 -27.20 -3.87
N PHE A 54 -10.51 -26.91 -4.80
CA PHE A 54 -11.41 -25.77 -4.72
C PHE A 54 -12.40 -26.04 -3.59
N ASP A 55 -13.25 -27.05 -3.78
CA ASP A 55 -14.24 -27.45 -2.79
C ASP A 55 -13.88 -28.71 -1.98
N GLU A 56 -14.63 -28.92 -0.89
CA GLU A 56 -14.60 -30.16 -0.11
C GLU A 56 -14.98 -31.38 -0.98
N GLY A 57 -14.15 -32.43 -0.93
CA GLY A 57 -14.33 -33.63 -1.74
C GLY A 57 -13.97 -33.48 -3.22
N GLY A 58 -13.58 -32.28 -3.66
CA GLY A 58 -13.10 -31.99 -4.99
C GLY A 58 -11.70 -32.57 -5.28
N ALA A 59 -11.29 -32.52 -6.55
CA ALA A 59 -9.97 -32.96 -6.96
C ALA A 59 -8.89 -31.95 -6.57
N ALA A 60 -7.85 -32.43 -5.87
CA ALA A 60 -6.71 -31.61 -5.44
C ALA A 60 -5.82 -31.23 -6.63
N THR A 61 -6.03 -30.03 -7.18
CA THR A 61 -5.38 -29.55 -8.41
C THR A 61 -4.57 -28.27 -8.22
N VAL A 62 -4.73 -27.55 -7.11
CA VAL A 62 -4.09 -26.26 -6.87
C VAL A 62 -2.74 -26.43 -6.17
N PRO A 63 -1.60 -26.17 -6.83
CA PRO A 63 -0.32 -26.07 -6.15
C PRO A 63 -0.17 -24.69 -5.50
N VAL A 64 0.49 -24.66 -4.34
CA VAL A 64 1.07 -23.42 -3.81
C VAL A 64 2.46 -23.24 -4.41
N CYS A 65 2.67 -22.13 -5.10
CA CYS A 65 3.86 -21.80 -5.86
C CYS A 65 4.67 -20.68 -5.18
N GLN A 66 5.97 -20.66 -5.42
CA GLN A 66 6.85 -19.55 -5.11
C GLN A 66 7.50 -19.02 -6.38
N GLY A 67 7.74 -17.71 -6.42
CA GLY A 67 8.47 -17.07 -7.50
C GLY A 67 8.60 -15.58 -7.25
N ASN A 68 9.72 -14.99 -7.69
CA ASN A 68 9.99 -13.55 -7.58
C ASN A 68 9.82 -12.99 -6.15
N GLY A 69 10.13 -13.78 -5.13
CA GLY A 69 10.02 -13.39 -3.73
C GLY A 69 8.60 -13.42 -3.13
N ALA A 70 7.59 -13.85 -3.89
CA ALA A 70 6.21 -14.01 -3.42
C ALA A 70 5.79 -15.49 -3.40
N VAL A 71 4.71 -15.77 -2.68
CA VAL A 71 3.99 -17.05 -2.70
C VAL A 71 2.65 -16.81 -3.39
N PHE A 72 2.26 -17.68 -4.32
CA PHE A 72 1.01 -17.51 -5.05
C PHE A 72 0.35 -18.82 -5.43
N PHE A 73 -0.95 -18.73 -5.64
CA PHE A 73 -1.80 -19.81 -6.13
C PHE A 73 -2.97 -19.21 -6.90
N THR A 74 -3.57 -20.02 -7.77
CA THR A 74 -4.78 -19.65 -8.51
C THR A 74 -5.87 -20.66 -8.17
N ALA A 75 -6.99 -20.15 -7.66
CA ALA A 75 -8.12 -20.95 -7.25
C ALA A 75 -9.43 -20.28 -7.68
N ASP A 76 -10.54 -20.86 -7.30
CA ASP A 76 -11.82 -20.18 -7.14
C ASP A 76 -11.76 -19.12 -6.01
N MET A 77 -12.90 -18.49 -5.75
CA MET A 77 -13.12 -17.70 -4.55
C MET A 77 -14.46 -18.06 -3.92
N ASP A 78 -14.41 -18.76 -2.81
CA ASP A 78 -15.53 -18.90 -1.88
C ASP A 78 -15.55 -17.73 -0.89
N ILE A 79 -16.74 -17.43 -0.39
CA ILE A 79 -16.95 -16.34 0.56
C ILE A 79 -16.82 -16.88 1.98
N ASP A 80 -15.78 -16.46 2.66
CA ASP A 80 -15.61 -16.68 4.09
C ASP A 80 -16.23 -15.51 4.87
N CYS A 81 -17.16 -15.82 5.76
CA CYS A 81 -17.88 -14.82 6.54
C CYS A 81 -17.56 -14.87 8.04
N ASP A 82 -16.50 -15.58 8.41
CA ASP A 82 -16.09 -15.77 9.78
C ASP A 82 -15.73 -14.43 10.48
N GLY A 83 -15.83 -14.44 11.81
CA GLY A 83 -15.51 -13.32 12.68
C GLY A 83 -16.69 -12.53 13.21
N VAL A 84 -16.65 -11.20 13.05
CA VAL A 84 -17.66 -10.31 13.64
C VAL A 84 -19.01 -10.53 12.97
N ARG A 85 -20.01 -10.88 13.79
CA ARG A 85 -21.40 -10.98 13.36
C ARG A 85 -21.91 -9.63 12.83
N THR A 86 -22.37 -9.63 11.58
CA THR A 86 -22.97 -8.48 10.88
C THR A 86 -24.28 -8.87 10.21
N THR A 87 -24.92 -7.94 9.52
CA THR A 87 -26.10 -8.25 8.69
C THR A 87 -25.75 -9.11 7.47
N GLN A 88 -24.52 -9.02 6.98
CA GLN A 88 -24.01 -9.73 5.82
C GLN A 88 -23.45 -11.11 6.21
N CYS A 89 -22.74 -11.16 7.34
CA CYS A 89 -22.06 -12.36 7.83
C CYS A 89 -22.59 -12.76 9.20
N ASN A 90 -23.35 -13.86 9.25
CA ASN A 90 -23.89 -14.47 10.46
C ASN A 90 -24.38 -15.89 10.17
N GLU A 91 -24.82 -16.58 11.21
CA GLU A 91 -25.27 -17.98 11.19
C GLU A 91 -26.45 -18.24 10.23
N ASN A 92 -27.19 -17.19 9.84
CA ASN A 92 -28.33 -17.32 8.92
C ASN A 92 -27.94 -17.00 7.47
N THR A 93 -26.82 -16.32 7.24
CA THR A 93 -26.35 -15.96 5.89
C THR A 93 -25.24 -16.86 5.41
N ASP A 94 -24.54 -17.53 6.30
CA ASP A 94 -23.47 -18.47 5.99
C ASP A 94 -23.67 -19.75 6.83
N CYS A 95 -23.70 -20.92 6.18
CA CYS A 95 -23.92 -22.19 6.87
C CYS A 95 -22.71 -22.65 7.68
N CYS A 96 -21.54 -22.10 7.40
CA CYS A 96 -20.27 -22.43 8.01
C CYS A 96 -19.76 -21.34 8.96
N PHE A 97 -20.52 -20.26 9.15
CA PHE A 97 -20.14 -19.12 9.98
C PHE A 97 -19.60 -19.53 11.35
N TYR A 98 -18.39 -19.06 11.65
CA TYR A 98 -17.75 -19.13 12.94
C TYR A 98 -17.58 -17.72 13.50
N PRO A 99 -18.00 -17.43 14.75
CA PRO A 99 -17.97 -16.08 15.33
C PRO A 99 -16.57 -15.66 15.81
N ASP A 100 -15.52 -16.06 15.10
CA ASP A 100 -14.12 -15.81 15.42
C ASP A 100 -13.29 -15.85 14.12
N THR A 101 -12.07 -15.31 14.13
CA THR A 101 -11.12 -15.46 13.01
C THR A 101 -9.76 -15.89 13.55
N ALA A 102 -8.97 -16.64 12.80
CA ALA A 102 -7.66 -17.12 13.26
C ALA A 102 -6.68 -16.00 13.64
N PHE A 103 -6.85 -14.80 13.06
CA PHE A 103 -6.11 -13.60 13.43
C PHE A 103 -7.04 -12.49 13.88
N HIS A 104 -6.61 -11.67 14.85
CA HIS A 104 -7.44 -10.66 15.49
C HIS A 104 -6.94 -9.23 15.26
N THR A 105 -7.85 -8.29 15.47
CA THR A 105 -7.56 -6.85 15.52
C THR A 105 -6.52 -6.51 16.59
N SER A 106 -6.01 -5.28 16.57
CA SER A 106 -5.09 -4.79 17.62
C SER A 106 -5.67 -4.80 19.04
N THR A 107 -6.99 -4.94 19.18
CA THR A 107 -7.69 -5.05 20.46
C THR A 107 -8.13 -6.48 20.77
N ASP A 108 -7.56 -7.48 20.10
CA ASP A 108 -7.85 -8.90 20.30
C ASP A 108 -9.34 -9.23 20.08
N GLN A 109 -9.91 -8.73 18.99
CA GLN A 109 -11.27 -9.07 18.54
C GLN A 109 -11.20 -9.74 17.17
N PRO A 110 -12.19 -10.58 16.82
CA PRO A 110 -12.30 -11.15 15.48
C PRO A 110 -12.30 -10.06 14.40
N LEU A 111 -11.84 -10.39 13.20
CA LEU A 111 -11.92 -9.49 12.06
C LEU A 111 -13.37 -9.37 11.58
N ASN A 112 -13.68 -8.26 10.92
CA ASN A 112 -15.00 -8.05 10.34
C ASN A 112 -14.96 -8.33 8.84
N ALA A 113 -15.41 -9.52 8.43
CA ALA A 113 -15.45 -9.95 7.04
C ALA A 113 -16.21 -9.00 6.11
N ALA A 114 -17.23 -8.30 6.62
CA ALA A 114 -18.01 -7.33 5.85
C ALA A 114 -17.29 -5.99 5.63
N GLN A 115 -16.21 -5.70 6.36
CA GLN A 115 -15.50 -4.41 6.31
C GLN A 115 -14.04 -4.51 5.89
N LEU A 116 -13.34 -5.58 6.25
CA LEU A 116 -11.92 -5.77 6.00
C LEU A 116 -11.69 -6.79 4.89
N PRO A 117 -11.09 -6.40 3.76
CA PRO A 117 -10.58 -7.36 2.78
C PRO A 117 -9.50 -8.24 3.40
N TYR A 118 -9.80 -9.51 3.57
CA TYR A 118 -8.85 -10.54 3.95
C TYR A 118 -8.99 -11.78 3.08
N VAL A 119 -7.97 -12.63 3.11
CA VAL A 119 -7.97 -13.97 2.52
C VAL A 119 -7.79 -15.02 3.61
N VAL A 120 -8.26 -16.21 3.32
CA VAL A 120 -8.13 -17.38 4.17
C VAL A 120 -7.02 -18.27 3.60
N LEU A 121 -6.08 -18.68 4.44
CA LEU A 121 -5.11 -19.69 4.07
C LEU A 121 -5.51 -21.05 4.65
N PRO A 122 -5.15 -22.18 4.02
CA PRO A 122 -5.40 -23.47 4.63
C PRO A 122 -4.63 -23.56 5.96
N GLN A 123 -5.22 -24.18 6.98
CA GLN A 123 -4.52 -24.44 8.23
C GLN A 123 -3.15 -25.12 7.97
N PRO A 124 -2.08 -24.74 8.70
CA PRO A 124 -0.76 -25.31 8.51
C PRO A 124 -0.74 -26.84 8.68
N THR A 125 -0.27 -27.55 7.66
CA THR A 125 -0.09 -29.01 7.68
C THR A 125 1.22 -29.41 7.03
N SER A 126 1.48 -30.71 6.90
CA SER A 126 2.59 -31.22 6.08
C SER A 126 2.43 -30.91 4.59
N THR A 127 1.21 -30.62 4.11
CA THR A 127 0.97 -30.21 2.72
C THR A 127 1.59 -28.84 2.47
N TRP A 128 1.33 -27.88 3.35
CA TRP A 128 1.98 -26.57 3.35
C TRP A 128 1.82 -25.93 4.73
N ASP A 129 2.91 -25.36 5.22
CA ASP A 129 2.93 -24.53 6.43
C ASP A 129 3.47 -23.16 6.04
N TYR A 130 2.55 -22.22 5.84
CA TYR A 130 2.86 -20.87 5.35
C TYR A 130 3.80 -20.10 6.30
N ARG A 131 3.83 -20.46 7.58
CA ARG A 131 4.68 -19.80 8.60
C ARG A 131 6.17 -19.99 8.30
N ASN A 132 6.53 -21.11 7.67
CA ASN A 132 7.90 -21.39 7.24
C ASN A 132 8.37 -20.49 6.08
N TYR A 133 7.45 -19.73 5.48
CA TYR A 133 7.72 -18.82 4.37
C TYR A 133 7.58 -17.35 4.78
N GLY A 134 7.58 -17.04 6.08
CA GLY A 134 7.46 -15.67 6.58
C GLY A 134 6.07 -15.07 6.37
N ILE A 135 5.03 -15.91 6.27
CA ILE A 135 3.64 -15.50 6.16
C ILE A 135 2.99 -15.64 7.54
N ASP A 136 2.25 -14.63 7.97
CA ASP A 136 1.53 -14.57 9.24
C ASP A 136 0.26 -13.72 9.10
N GLY A 137 -0.55 -13.64 10.16
CA GLY A 137 -1.68 -12.72 10.23
C GLY A 137 -1.26 -11.29 9.92
N GLY A 138 -1.96 -10.67 8.96
CA GLY A 138 -1.63 -9.33 8.49
C GLY A 138 -0.61 -9.28 7.36
N SER A 139 -0.05 -10.41 6.90
CA SER A 139 0.71 -10.43 5.65
C SER A 139 -0.17 -9.97 4.49
N VAL A 140 0.39 -9.15 3.61
CA VAL A 140 -0.35 -8.54 2.51
C VAL A 140 -0.54 -9.55 1.38
N VAL A 141 -1.72 -9.51 0.77
CA VAL A 141 -2.09 -10.34 -0.37
C VAL A 141 -2.66 -9.46 -1.47
N ALA A 142 -2.12 -9.54 -2.68
CA ALA A 142 -2.81 -9.04 -3.86
C ALA A 142 -3.75 -10.13 -4.37
N VAL A 143 -5.03 -9.81 -4.49
CA VAL A 143 -6.06 -10.71 -5.03
C VAL A 143 -6.54 -10.17 -6.35
N ILE A 144 -6.50 -11.01 -7.38
CA ILE A 144 -6.68 -10.60 -8.78
C ILE A 144 -7.84 -11.37 -9.40
N TYR A 145 -8.83 -10.65 -9.90
CA TYR A 145 -9.97 -11.21 -10.62
C TYR A 145 -10.48 -10.19 -11.66
N ASN A 146 -10.85 -10.64 -12.87
CA ASN A 146 -11.38 -9.79 -13.95
C ASN A 146 -10.60 -8.48 -14.20
N ASN A 147 -9.26 -8.58 -14.24
CA ASN A 147 -8.33 -7.45 -14.43
C ASN A 147 -8.38 -6.38 -13.31
N GLN A 148 -9.05 -6.67 -12.20
CA GLN A 148 -9.01 -5.88 -10.97
C GLN A 148 -7.99 -6.46 -10.00
N VAL A 149 -7.42 -5.58 -9.18
CA VAL A 149 -6.52 -5.95 -8.09
C VAL A 149 -7.10 -5.33 -6.82
N THR A 150 -7.26 -6.13 -5.78
CA THR A 150 -7.49 -5.64 -4.42
C THR A 150 -6.36 -6.10 -3.51
N TYR A 151 -6.04 -5.31 -2.50
CA TYR A 151 -5.02 -5.64 -1.51
C TYR A 151 -5.69 -5.98 -0.18
N ALA A 152 -5.52 -7.23 0.22
CA ALA A 152 -6.08 -7.82 1.42
C ALA A 152 -4.97 -8.18 2.40
N VAL A 153 -5.37 -8.66 3.57
CA VAL A 153 -4.47 -9.29 4.55
C VAL A 153 -4.74 -10.78 4.63
N VAL A 154 -3.77 -11.58 5.07
CA VAL A 154 -4.05 -12.91 5.62
C VAL A 154 -4.81 -12.70 6.93
N GLY A 155 -6.09 -13.06 6.97
CA GLY A 155 -7.00 -12.76 8.07
C GLY A 155 -7.56 -13.98 8.78
N ASP A 156 -7.65 -15.12 8.09
CA ASP A 156 -8.16 -16.35 8.67
C ASP A 156 -7.42 -17.60 8.20
N THR A 157 -7.73 -18.74 8.81
CA THR A 157 -7.32 -20.07 8.39
C THR A 157 -8.50 -21.01 8.21
N GLY A 158 -8.59 -21.60 7.03
CA GLY A 158 -9.67 -22.50 6.64
C GLY A 158 -9.28 -23.97 6.71
N PRO A 159 -10.12 -24.87 6.17
CA PRO A 159 -9.89 -26.31 6.20
C PRO A 159 -8.56 -26.72 5.55
N THR A 160 -8.03 -27.87 5.98
CA THR A 160 -6.67 -28.31 5.62
C THR A 160 -6.47 -28.75 4.17
N SER A 161 -7.55 -28.92 3.40
CA SER A 161 -7.52 -29.51 2.04
C SER A 161 -8.09 -28.63 0.94
N ILE A 162 -8.70 -27.49 1.29
CA ILE A 162 -9.25 -26.52 0.34
C ILE A 162 -8.43 -25.24 0.35
N ILE A 163 -8.45 -24.48 -0.74
CA ILE A 163 -7.82 -23.16 -0.82
C ILE A 163 -8.59 -22.29 -1.81
N GLY A 164 -8.71 -21.00 -1.50
CA GLY A 164 -9.46 -20.08 -2.35
C GLY A 164 -10.63 -19.45 -1.62
N GLU A 165 -10.52 -19.16 -0.33
CA GLU A 165 -11.58 -18.46 0.40
C GLU A 165 -11.14 -17.03 0.72
N ALA A 166 -12.08 -16.09 0.69
CA ALA A 166 -11.82 -14.69 1.03
C ALA A 166 -13.05 -13.99 1.60
N SER A 167 -12.82 -12.89 2.31
CA SER A 167 -13.89 -12.18 3.01
C SER A 167 -14.94 -11.58 2.07
N TYR A 168 -16.15 -11.38 2.60
CA TYR A 168 -17.22 -10.60 1.95
C TYR A 168 -16.69 -9.28 1.34
N ALA A 169 -15.87 -8.53 2.09
CA ALA A 169 -15.30 -7.26 1.64
C ALA A 169 -14.31 -7.44 0.47
N THR A 170 -13.53 -8.52 0.43
CA THR A 170 -12.66 -8.85 -0.71
C THR A 170 -13.50 -9.10 -1.97
N ALA A 171 -14.57 -9.88 -1.86
CA ALA A 171 -15.47 -10.16 -2.98
C ALA A 171 -16.16 -8.90 -3.51
N VAL A 172 -16.70 -8.05 -2.62
CA VAL A 172 -17.25 -6.74 -3.00
C VAL A 172 -16.22 -5.90 -3.75
N SER A 173 -14.98 -5.86 -3.28
CA SER A 173 -13.91 -5.07 -3.90
C SER A 173 -13.54 -5.54 -5.31
N LEU A 174 -13.80 -6.81 -5.65
CA LEU A 174 -13.49 -7.42 -6.94
C LEU A 174 -14.72 -7.54 -7.86
N GLY A 175 -15.90 -7.09 -7.39
CA GLY A 175 -17.15 -7.28 -8.11
C GLY A 175 -17.59 -8.74 -8.22
N ILE A 176 -17.14 -9.59 -7.30
CA ILE A 176 -17.62 -10.97 -7.13
C ILE A 176 -18.90 -10.93 -6.31
N ASN A 177 -19.85 -11.84 -6.57
CA ASN A 177 -21.07 -11.94 -5.76
C ASN A 177 -20.69 -12.26 -4.31
N PRO A 178 -20.92 -11.38 -3.33
CA PRO A 178 -20.41 -11.58 -1.97
C PRO A 178 -21.39 -12.37 -1.09
N ASP A 179 -22.46 -12.93 -1.64
CA ASP A 179 -23.42 -13.76 -0.90
C ASP A 179 -22.74 -15.05 -0.39
N PRO A 180 -22.70 -15.34 0.92
CA PRO A 180 -21.99 -16.52 1.41
C PRO A 180 -22.62 -17.86 1.05
N LYS A 181 -23.89 -17.90 0.65
CA LYS A 181 -24.58 -19.15 0.30
C LYS A 181 -24.41 -19.55 -1.15
N ASN A 182 -24.38 -18.56 -2.04
CA ASN A 182 -24.45 -18.78 -3.50
C ASN A 182 -23.56 -17.81 -4.29
N GLY A 183 -22.70 -17.06 -3.60
CA GLY A 183 -21.75 -16.13 -4.17
C GLY A 183 -20.44 -16.80 -4.51
N GLY A 184 -19.39 -16.00 -4.55
CA GLY A 184 -18.08 -16.45 -5.00
C GLY A 184 -17.95 -16.52 -6.52
N THR A 185 -16.90 -17.20 -6.97
CA THR A 185 -16.64 -17.48 -8.38
C THR A 185 -15.82 -18.74 -8.53
N GLU A 186 -16.14 -19.56 -9.53
CA GLU A 186 -15.35 -20.72 -9.99
C GLU A 186 -13.94 -20.36 -10.51
N GLY A 187 -13.55 -19.08 -10.44
CA GLY A 187 -12.24 -18.59 -10.81
C GLY A 187 -12.06 -18.29 -12.31
N PRO A 188 -10.81 -18.03 -12.73
CA PRO A 188 -9.60 -18.03 -11.91
C PRO A 188 -9.44 -16.74 -11.09
N VAL A 189 -9.26 -16.89 -9.78
CA VAL A 189 -8.77 -15.85 -8.87
C VAL A 189 -7.32 -16.16 -8.53
N THR A 190 -6.43 -15.19 -8.70
CA THR A 190 -5.01 -15.34 -8.32
C THR A 190 -4.73 -14.61 -7.03
N TYR A 191 -4.12 -15.32 -6.09
CA TYR A 191 -3.73 -14.82 -4.78
C TYR A 191 -2.21 -14.74 -4.75
N ILE A 192 -1.66 -13.56 -4.50
CA ILE A 192 -0.21 -13.32 -4.40
C ILE A 192 0.06 -12.81 -2.99
N VAL A 193 0.51 -13.72 -2.14
CA VAL A 193 0.92 -13.42 -0.76
C VAL A 193 2.36 -12.91 -0.79
N PHE A 194 2.61 -11.81 -0.10
CA PHE A 194 3.94 -11.21 0.02
C PHE A 194 4.57 -11.58 1.38
N PRO A 195 5.51 -12.54 1.42
CA PRO A 195 6.27 -12.90 2.62
C PRO A 195 6.89 -11.71 3.35
N ASN A 196 7.03 -11.84 4.67
CA ASN A 196 7.68 -10.89 5.58
C ASN A 196 7.05 -9.49 5.56
N THR A 197 5.81 -9.39 5.10
CA THR A 197 4.98 -8.20 5.23
C THR A 197 4.05 -8.35 6.43
N ARG A 198 3.72 -7.23 7.07
CA ARG A 198 2.75 -7.20 8.17
C ARG A 198 2.06 -5.85 8.23
N VAL A 199 0.75 -5.86 8.02
CA VAL A 199 -0.13 -4.74 8.31
C VAL A 199 -0.39 -4.70 9.81
N ASN A 200 -0.13 -3.54 10.43
CA ASN A 200 -0.36 -3.33 11.85
C ASN A 200 -0.89 -1.90 12.08
N PRO A 201 -2.11 -1.72 12.62
CA PRO A 201 -3.07 -2.78 12.99
C PRO A 201 -3.63 -3.51 11.77
N ILE A 202 -3.92 -4.81 11.89
CA ILE A 202 -4.40 -5.66 10.78
C ILE A 202 -5.73 -5.14 10.19
N GLU A 203 -6.57 -4.52 11.02
CA GLU A 203 -7.87 -3.95 10.66
C GLU A 203 -7.79 -2.66 9.83
N HIS A 204 -6.60 -2.08 9.64
CA HIS A 204 -6.43 -0.90 8.81
C HIS A 204 -6.24 -1.25 7.33
N HIS A 205 -7.34 -1.42 6.60
CA HIS A 205 -7.32 -1.72 5.17
C HIS A 205 -6.49 -0.73 4.34
N ALA A 206 -6.50 0.57 4.66
CA ALA A 206 -5.68 1.57 3.95
C ALA A 206 -4.16 1.28 4.04
N ASN A 207 -3.71 0.66 5.14
CA ASN A 207 -2.32 0.23 5.30
C ASN A 207 -2.03 -1.01 4.45
N ALA A 208 -3.00 -1.93 4.32
CA ALA A 208 -2.90 -3.08 3.42
C ALA A 208 -2.78 -2.63 1.95
N VAL A 209 -3.58 -1.64 1.53
CA VAL A 209 -3.48 -1.03 0.20
C VAL A 209 -2.11 -0.39 0.00
N SER A 210 -1.68 0.49 0.91
CA SER A 210 -0.42 1.22 0.75
C SER A 210 0.80 0.29 0.73
N LEU A 211 0.85 -0.69 1.63
CA LEU A 211 1.94 -1.67 1.67
C LEU A 211 1.85 -2.64 0.48
N GLY A 212 0.65 -3.04 0.09
CA GLY A 212 0.38 -3.90 -1.05
C GLY A 212 0.85 -3.32 -2.37
N GLU A 213 0.48 -2.07 -2.67
CA GLU A 213 0.95 -1.38 -3.87
C GLU A 213 2.48 -1.30 -3.92
N GLN A 214 3.14 -1.10 -2.79
CA GLN A 214 4.60 -1.07 -2.68
C GLN A 214 5.21 -2.43 -3.03
N VAL A 215 4.84 -3.50 -2.32
CA VAL A 215 5.46 -4.82 -2.51
C VAL A 215 5.06 -5.46 -3.84
N ALA A 216 3.84 -5.18 -4.32
CA ALA A 216 3.38 -5.62 -5.62
C ALA A 216 4.13 -4.93 -6.76
N THR A 217 4.46 -3.64 -6.63
CA THR A 217 5.29 -2.95 -7.62
C THR A 217 6.69 -3.57 -7.70
N GLN A 218 7.30 -3.90 -6.55
CA GLN A 218 8.59 -4.63 -6.50
C GLN A 218 8.50 -5.97 -7.20
N PHE A 219 7.46 -6.75 -6.87
CA PHE A 219 7.20 -8.04 -7.47
C PHE A 219 7.00 -7.96 -8.99
N ALA A 220 6.27 -6.95 -9.48
CA ALA A 220 6.06 -6.66 -10.90
C ALA A 220 7.36 -6.32 -11.67
N GLY A 221 8.51 -6.24 -10.99
CA GLY A 221 9.77 -5.80 -11.58
C GLY A 221 9.82 -4.28 -11.80
N GLY A 222 8.84 -3.56 -11.26
CA GLY A 222 8.97 -2.14 -11.03
C GLY A 222 9.93 -1.94 -9.89
N THR A 223 10.94 -1.09 -10.06
CA THR A 223 11.58 -0.50 -8.89
C THR A 223 10.53 0.40 -8.25
N THR A 224 9.82 -0.03 -7.20
CA THR A 224 9.61 0.97 -6.13
C THR A 224 11.02 1.33 -5.78
N THR A 225 11.45 2.57 -5.91
CA THR A 225 12.72 2.95 -5.27
C THR A 225 12.50 2.62 -3.79
N PRO A 226 13.08 1.53 -3.21
CA PRO A 226 13.37 1.62 -1.79
C PRO A 226 14.22 2.88 -1.73
N PRO A 227 13.98 3.81 -0.80
CA PRO A 227 14.70 5.06 -0.84
C PRO A 227 16.19 4.70 -0.94
N THR A 228 16.81 5.17 -2.01
CA THR A 228 18.07 4.66 -2.54
C THR A 228 19.03 4.58 -1.35
N GLN A 229 19.70 3.44 -1.14
CA GLN A 229 20.76 3.37 -0.12
C GLN A 229 21.80 4.44 -0.49
N GLY A 230 21.64 5.58 0.13
CA GLY A 230 22.06 6.85 -0.40
C GLY A 230 22.05 7.82 0.75
N THR A 231 23.16 8.52 0.90
CA THR A 231 23.29 9.57 1.89
C THR A 231 23.28 10.88 1.13
N GLY A 232 22.38 11.77 1.50
CA GLY A 232 22.23 13.04 0.82
C GLY A 232 21.15 13.91 1.42
N GLN A 233 20.83 15.00 0.73
CA GLN A 233 19.78 15.91 1.13
C GLN A 233 18.40 15.37 0.79
N ILE A 234 17.47 15.47 1.74
CA ILE A 234 16.03 15.32 1.46
C ILE A 234 15.50 16.72 1.16
N THR A 235 14.98 16.93 -0.05
CA THR A 235 14.50 18.25 -0.51
C THR A 235 12.99 18.29 -0.65
N GLY A 236 12.37 19.41 -0.31
CA GLY A 236 10.92 19.60 -0.34
C GLY A 236 10.48 20.95 -0.88
N ILE A 237 9.35 21.46 -0.36
CA ILE A 237 8.75 22.73 -0.79
C ILE A 237 9.76 23.89 -0.81
N GLY A 238 9.75 24.67 -1.89
CA GLY A 238 10.67 25.80 -2.07
C GLY A 238 12.14 25.39 -2.28
N GLY A 239 12.42 24.12 -2.57
CA GLY A 239 13.78 23.62 -2.71
C GLY A 239 14.55 23.56 -1.39
N LYS A 240 13.84 23.62 -0.25
CA LYS A 240 14.42 23.56 1.09
C LYS A 240 14.75 22.14 1.48
N CYS A 241 15.72 22.00 2.38
CA CYS A 241 16.18 20.72 2.89
C CYS A 241 15.53 20.39 4.23
N VAL A 242 15.29 19.09 4.48
CA VAL A 242 15.01 18.55 5.81
C VAL A 242 16.28 18.71 6.66
N ASP A 243 16.19 19.48 7.73
CA ASP A 243 17.32 20.01 8.48
C ASP A 243 17.16 19.73 9.98
N ILE A 244 18.23 19.29 10.63
CA ILE A 244 18.30 19.20 12.09
C ILE A 244 18.65 20.58 12.64
N ALA A 245 17.74 21.18 13.41
CA ALA A 245 17.88 22.56 13.88
C ALA A 245 19.18 22.78 14.64
N GLY A 246 20.01 23.69 14.13
CA GLY A 246 21.30 24.06 14.72
C GLY A 246 22.35 22.95 14.71
N ALA A 247 22.16 21.89 13.89
CA ALA A 247 22.98 20.69 13.91
C ALA A 247 23.09 20.02 15.30
N ASN A 248 22.11 20.26 16.17
CA ASN A 248 22.10 19.71 17.52
C ASN A 248 21.73 18.22 17.47
N ASN A 249 22.61 17.36 18.01
CA ASN A 249 22.36 15.93 18.01
C ASN A 249 21.54 15.43 19.22
N ALA A 250 21.06 16.30 20.11
CA ALA A 250 20.29 15.87 21.27
C ALA A 250 18.94 15.25 20.85
N ASN A 251 18.47 14.25 21.59
CA ASN A 251 17.12 13.70 21.43
C ASN A 251 16.07 14.80 21.64
N GLY A 252 15.05 14.81 20.79
CA GLY A 252 14.02 15.84 20.79
C GLY A 252 14.42 17.08 19.98
N THR A 253 15.61 17.11 19.38
CA THR A 253 15.97 18.23 18.50
C THR A 253 14.97 18.34 17.36
N ALA A 254 14.55 19.57 17.14
CA ALA A 254 13.61 19.95 16.12
C ALA A 254 14.13 19.62 14.70
N VAL A 255 13.35 18.87 13.90
CA VAL A 255 13.58 18.73 12.45
C VAL A 255 12.71 19.72 11.66
N GLN A 256 13.35 20.56 10.84
CA GLN A 256 12.76 21.73 10.21
C GLN A 256 13.08 21.80 8.71
N LEU A 257 12.50 22.77 8.01
CA LEU A 257 13.02 23.22 6.72
C LEU A 257 14.13 24.26 6.92
N TYR A 258 15.18 24.13 6.12
CA TYR A 258 16.21 25.16 6.01
C TYR A 258 16.76 25.22 4.59
N ASP A 259 17.46 26.31 4.27
CA ASP A 259 18.24 26.39 3.04
C ASP A 259 19.23 25.23 2.95
N CYS A 260 19.28 24.59 1.79
CA CYS A 260 20.21 23.52 1.53
C CYS A 260 21.65 24.06 1.60
N ASN A 261 22.42 23.59 2.59
CA ASN A 261 23.75 24.11 2.94
C ASN A 261 24.84 23.02 2.97
N GLY A 262 24.49 21.77 2.68
CA GLY A 262 25.42 20.65 2.56
C GLY A 262 26.00 20.15 3.89
N THR A 263 25.66 20.75 5.02
CA THR A 263 26.14 20.30 6.34
C THR A 263 25.57 18.94 6.72
N ASN A 264 26.23 18.25 7.66
CA ASN A 264 25.77 16.94 8.16
C ASN A 264 24.37 16.97 8.78
N ALA A 265 23.87 18.14 9.18
CA ALA A 265 22.50 18.31 9.67
C ALA A 265 21.43 18.08 8.58
N GLN A 266 21.83 18.02 7.31
CA GLN A 266 20.97 17.80 6.16
C GLN A 266 21.36 16.54 5.37
N GLN A 267 22.36 15.79 5.82
CA GLN A 267 22.78 14.55 5.19
C GLN A 267 22.03 13.39 5.84
N TRP A 268 20.98 12.92 5.17
CA TRP A 268 20.16 11.81 5.60
C TRP A 268 20.56 10.55 4.84
N THR A 269 20.94 9.51 5.58
CA THR A 269 21.10 8.15 5.09
C THR A 269 19.76 7.46 5.12
N VAL A 270 19.38 6.87 3.98
CA VAL A 270 18.21 6.01 3.94
C VAL A 270 18.60 4.58 4.36
N GLY A 271 18.00 4.10 5.45
CA GLY A 271 18.15 2.74 5.95
C GLY A 271 17.29 1.73 5.17
N SER A 272 17.78 0.50 5.05
CA SER A 272 17.05 -0.62 4.44
C SER A 272 15.81 -1.04 5.24
N ASP A 273 15.73 -0.65 6.51
CA ASP A 273 14.59 -0.87 7.42
C ASP A 273 13.53 0.24 7.33
N GLY A 274 13.70 1.19 6.40
CA GLY A 274 12.82 2.35 6.23
C GLY A 274 13.17 3.52 7.16
N SER A 275 14.23 3.45 7.96
CA SER A 275 14.68 4.60 8.74
C SER A 275 15.30 5.69 7.86
N LEU A 276 15.15 6.95 8.27
CA LEU A 276 15.90 8.09 7.72
C LEU A 276 16.84 8.59 8.81
N GLN A 277 18.15 8.46 8.59
CA GLN A 277 19.15 8.66 9.62
C GLN A 277 20.05 9.86 9.35
N ALA A 278 20.25 10.73 10.33
CA ALA A 278 21.21 11.82 10.26
C ALA A 278 21.84 12.03 11.64
N LEU A 279 23.13 12.41 11.67
CA LEU A 279 23.91 12.55 12.92
C LEU A 279 23.86 11.31 13.84
N GLY A 280 23.72 10.11 13.27
CA GLY A 280 23.62 8.84 14.00
C GLY A 280 22.28 8.60 14.70
N LYS A 281 21.24 9.35 14.31
CA LYS A 281 19.89 9.31 14.88
C LYS A 281 18.83 9.27 13.80
N CYS A 282 17.59 8.95 14.16
CA CYS A 282 16.49 8.72 13.25
C CYS A 282 15.51 9.90 13.18
N LEU A 283 14.91 10.11 12.01
CA LEU A 283 13.76 10.97 11.79
C LEU A 283 12.54 10.33 12.49
N ASP A 284 12.05 10.99 13.53
CA ASP A 284 11.14 10.39 14.51
C ASP A 284 9.85 11.19 14.67
N VAL A 285 8.71 10.50 14.66
CA VAL A 285 7.42 11.10 15.06
C VAL A 285 7.35 11.15 16.58
N THR A 286 7.27 12.36 17.14
CA THR A 286 7.34 12.57 18.59
C THR A 286 6.33 11.70 19.34
N SER A 287 6.86 10.89 20.27
CA SER A 287 6.07 9.97 21.12
C SER A 287 5.19 8.98 20.36
N ALA A 288 5.55 8.65 19.11
CA ALA A 288 4.74 7.81 18.21
C ALA A 288 3.29 8.32 18.02
N GLY A 289 3.09 9.64 18.15
CA GLY A 289 1.75 10.22 18.00
C GLY A 289 1.18 10.00 16.60
N THR A 290 -0.12 9.77 16.52
CA THR A 290 -0.82 9.49 15.25
C THR A 290 -1.74 10.63 14.81
N ALA A 291 -1.82 11.72 15.57
CA ALA A 291 -2.66 12.87 15.25
C ALA A 291 -1.99 13.80 14.22
N ASN A 292 -2.80 14.46 13.38
CA ASN A 292 -2.31 15.54 12.52
C ASN A 292 -1.66 16.63 13.38
N GLY A 293 -0.49 17.11 12.95
CA GLY A 293 0.27 18.12 13.66
C GLY A 293 1.28 17.57 14.66
N THR A 294 1.34 16.26 14.87
CA THR A 294 2.41 15.64 15.68
C THR A 294 3.75 15.98 15.05
N GLN A 295 4.65 16.54 15.86
CA GLN A 295 5.91 17.11 15.40
C GLN A 295 6.94 16.02 15.06
N ILE A 296 7.88 16.36 14.18
CA ILE A 296 9.03 15.53 13.87
C ILE A 296 10.25 15.99 14.67
N GLN A 297 10.94 15.03 15.25
CA GLN A 297 12.14 15.23 16.05
C GLN A 297 13.28 14.33 15.56
N LEU A 298 14.49 14.65 16.01
CA LEU A 298 15.62 13.74 15.95
C LEU A 298 15.62 12.89 17.23
N TRP A 299 15.74 11.57 17.09
CA TRP A 299 15.78 10.67 18.24
C TRP A 299 16.69 9.47 18.01
N ASP A 300 17.21 8.89 19.09
CA ASP A 300 17.91 7.60 19.04
C ASP A 300 17.12 6.56 18.26
N CYS A 301 17.79 5.89 17.33
CA CYS A 301 17.16 4.84 16.55
C CYS A 301 16.75 3.68 17.47
N ASN A 302 15.45 3.36 17.49
CA ASN A 302 14.85 2.37 18.40
C ASN A 302 14.03 1.29 17.66
N GLY A 303 14.01 1.32 16.32
CA GLY A 303 13.35 0.32 15.48
C GLY A 303 11.82 0.37 15.48
N SER A 304 11.22 1.33 16.19
CA SER A 304 9.77 1.53 16.20
C SER A 304 9.26 2.04 14.86
N ASN A 305 7.96 1.86 14.61
CA ASN A 305 7.32 2.35 13.39
C ASN A 305 7.21 3.89 13.35
N ALA A 306 7.41 4.58 14.48
CA ALA A 306 7.52 6.04 14.53
C ALA A 306 8.76 6.58 13.80
N GLN A 307 9.75 5.72 13.52
CA GLN A 307 11.02 6.06 12.87
C GLN A 307 11.16 5.49 11.46
N LYS A 308 10.14 4.79 10.98
CA LYS A 308 10.14 4.14 9.67
C LYS A 308 9.25 4.88 8.70
N TRP A 309 9.78 5.16 7.53
CA TRP A 309 9.21 6.00 6.50
C TRP A 309 9.25 5.29 5.15
N THR A 310 8.15 5.36 4.42
CA THR A 310 8.03 4.84 3.07
C THR A 310 7.79 5.99 2.11
N ALA A 311 8.63 6.07 1.08
CA ALA A 311 8.37 6.97 -0.04
C ALA A 311 7.35 6.34 -0.99
N ASN A 312 6.28 7.05 -1.33
CA ASN A 312 5.32 6.60 -2.34
C ASN A 312 5.60 7.25 -3.71
N ALA A 313 4.93 6.75 -4.76
CA ALA A 313 5.06 7.28 -6.12
C ALA A 313 4.67 8.77 -6.24
N ALA A 314 3.79 9.25 -5.36
CA ALA A 314 3.39 10.65 -5.27
C ALA A 314 4.41 11.53 -4.51
N LYS A 315 5.64 11.02 -4.26
CA LYS A 315 6.72 11.69 -3.52
C LYS A 315 6.35 12.08 -2.09
N ASN A 316 5.33 11.47 -1.50
CA ASN A 316 5.13 11.61 -0.07
C ASN A 316 6.08 10.68 0.69
N LEU A 317 6.53 11.14 1.86
CA LEU A 317 7.19 10.30 2.86
C LEU A 317 6.16 9.93 3.92
N VAL A 318 5.68 8.70 3.90
CA VAL A 318 4.62 8.18 4.78
C VAL A 318 5.25 7.51 5.98
N ASN A 319 4.91 7.93 7.19
CA ASN A 319 5.31 7.24 8.40
C ASN A 319 4.51 5.94 8.56
N THR A 320 5.21 4.82 8.75
CA THR A 320 4.59 3.49 8.85
C THR A 320 3.77 3.27 10.13
N GLY A 321 4.06 4.01 11.21
CA GLY A 321 3.34 3.89 12.48
C GLY A 321 1.99 4.63 12.48
N SER A 322 1.89 5.73 11.75
CA SER A 322 0.69 6.60 11.72
C SER A 322 -0.08 6.56 10.40
N GLY A 323 0.53 6.07 9.31
CA GLY A 323 -0.02 6.16 7.96
C GLY A 323 -0.09 7.60 7.41
N LYS A 324 0.58 8.56 8.07
CA LYS A 324 0.54 9.99 7.74
C LYS A 324 1.84 10.46 7.08
N CYS A 325 1.74 11.55 6.34
CA CYS A 325 2.83 12.07 5.53
C CYS A 325 3.67 13.10 6.30
N LEU A 326 4.98 13.08 6.08
CA LEU A 326 5.88 14.17 6.45
C LEU A 326 5.40 15.46 5.76
N ASP A 327 5.21 16.50 6.55
CA ASP A 327 4.52 17.72 6.17
C ASP A 327 5.30 18.95 6.68
N ALA A 328 5.57 19.89 5.77
CA ALA A 328 6.03 21.22 6.17
C ALA A 328 4.83 22.06 6.63
N THR A 329 4.84 22.43 7.92
CA THR A 329 3.71 23.05 8.60
C THR A 329 3.22 24.30 7.90
N GLY A 330 1.90 24.40 7.69
CA GLY A 330 1.25 25.59 7.14
C GLY A 330 1.57 25.84 5.66
N ASN A 331 2.03 24.82 4.93
CA ASN A 331 2.47 24.95 3.53
C ASN A 331 3.54 26.04 3.33
N SER A 332 4.38 26.24 4.35
CA SER A 332 5.44 27.25 4.39
C SER A 332 6.76 26.71 3.87
N SER A 333 7.49 27.55 3.13
CA SER A 333 8.88 27.32 2.70
C SER A 333 9.89 28.19 3.45
N ALA A 334 9.51 28.86 4.54
CA ALA A 334 10.42 29.68 5.33
C ALA A 334 11.43 28.81 6.10
N ASN A 335 12.66 29.30 6.29
CA ASN A 335 13.63 28.66 7.16
C ASN A 335 13.09 28.57 8.59
N GLY A 336 13.30 27.44 9.25
CA GLY A 336 12.77 27.16 10.58
C GLY A 336 11.33 26.62 10.58
N THR A 337 10.69 26.47 9.41
CA THR A 337 9.37 25.82 9.35
C THR A 337 9.48 24.41 9.92
N ARG A 338 8.73 24.14 10.99
CA ARG A 338 8.72 22.84 11.64
C ARG A 338 8.11 21.77 10.75
N LEU A 339 8.67 20.56 10.77
CA LEU A 339 8.05 19.40 10.16
C LEU A 339 7.13 18.69 11.15
N GLN A 340 6.03 18.17 10.61
CA GLN A 340 5.00 17.43 11.33
C GLN A 340 4.54 16.22 10.49
N ILE A 341 3.69 15.37 11.05
CA ILE A 341 2.86 14.47 10.25
C ILE A 341 1.49 15.09 10.00
N TRP A 342 0.93 14.82 8.82
CA TRP A 342 -0.44 15.20 8.47
C TRP A 342 -1.06 14.16 7.54
N THR A 343 -2.39 14.11 7.48
CA THR A 343 -3.10 13.32 6.47
C THR A 343 -2.50 13.57 5.09
N CYS A 344 -2.15 12.49 4.39
CA CYS A 344 -1.51 12.56 3.09
C CYS A 344 -2.40 13.25 2.06
N GLY A 345 -1.82 14.17 1.31
CA GLY A 345 -2.48 14.90 0.24
C GLY A 345 -1.56 15.21 -0.94
N SER A 346 -2.06 16.06 -1.84
CA SER A 346 -1.35 16.48 -3.06
C SER A 346 -0.55 17.79 -2.90
N GLY A 347 -0.64 18.45 -1.74
CA GLY A 347 0.07 19.69 -1.45
C GLY A 347 1.59 19.55 -1.58
N THR A 348 2.25 20.60 -2.11
CA THR A 348 3.70 20.59 -2.35
C THR A 348 4.52 20.51 -1.06
N ASN A 349 3.97 20.93 0.07
CA ASN A 349 4.57 20.81 1.40
C ASN A 349 4.71 19.38 1.92
N GLN A 350 4.13 18.40 1.23
CA GLN A 350 4.27 16.98 1.56
C GLN A 350 5.02 16.19 0.49
N LYS A 351 5.69 16.89 -0.44
CA LYS A 351 6.43 16.28 -1.55
C LYS A 351 7.92 16.38 -1.28
N TRP A 352 8.57 15.24 -1.26
CA TRP A 352 9.97 15.08 -0.87
C TRP A 352 10.73 14.31 -1.94
N THR A 353 11.93 14.77 -2.25
CA THR A 353 12.89 14.03 -3.06
C THR A 353 14.00 13.56 -2.14
N LEU A 354 14.20 12.24 -2.12
CA LEU A 354 15.24 11.56 -1.36
C LEU A 354 16.56 11.52 -2.16
N PRO A 355 17.70 11.23 -1.49
CA PRO A 355 19.03 11.17 -2.11
C PRO A 355 19.17 10.19 -3.28
#